data_AF-A0A5B1B712-F1
#
_entry.id   AF-A0A5B1B712-F1
#
_cell.length_a   1.000
_cell.length_b   1.000
_cell.length_c   1.000
_cell.angle_alpha   90.00
_cell.angle_beta   90.00
_cell.angle_gamma   90.00
#
_symmetry.space_group_name_H-M   'P 1'
#
loop_
_entity.id
_entity.type
_entity.pdbx_description
1 polymer ?
#
loop_
_entity_poly.entity_id
_entity_poly.type
_entity_poly.pdbx_seq_one_letter_code
_entity_poly.pdbx_strand_id
1 'polypeptide(L)'
;MKKTTFRITFEDGETRSASLMPILPAKYIATVTPSPIDPTKFTGEYGIDWCEMDTNFSKIVKFQNTPTSDISHILDEPSSQFIKGGTDPQKQAILKEMYEIVQYYGKDYPVTWINLPKGKVATINIKTPLISGKDEKTDFLTIVKNANFEISYDKKSDAGSNPPIKLEKLKSKGSDIEIKALNTFGQTEYIIIQDYNGDEVGKIEMSPNSIENLAIKIVPVVFKSNPNTEKSDAQTLYKSATNGTKLIDSLNSKAFSQIGLRFTIAPIKPSPECIVIDVTKDNWTQFYKSGVFQDWEYQKTTIKPTVSVDEDGEKIYGTRDPNPRFLIDKLEDMYFAKYGKTHKGALIFVTDKSYTDPLIQGFSQTSLIRSQGTVIFNGGLSDVSVFAHEIAHMLGMEHTFFKDVADMSSENTKLGDLTRNQSIADGKKEINDLIAYQENYIKEDQENIKKLKAKNNPSPRDLTEIKEGEENIKNTEKSIVRLKDKLRKIDIKRVCGLKVTQAKTKNYMDYINDRTYFAKHQAEIAKKECKDFYK
;
A
#
# COMPACT_ATOMS: atom_id res chain seq x y z
N MET A 1 -10.18 24.44 -47.28
CA MET A 1 -10.08 23.01 -47.65
C MET A 1 -11.04 22.75 -48.81
N LYS A 2 -10.63 21.98 -49.81
CA LYS A 2 -11.45 21.75 -51.02
C LYS A 2 -12.55 20.73 -50.70
N LYS A 3 -13.80 21.12 -50.98
CA LYS A 3 -14.99 20.27 -50.95
C LYS A 3 -14.85 19.22 -52.05
N THR A 4 -14.89 17.93 -51.71
CA THR A 4 -14.88 16.86 -52.72
C THR A 4 -16.32 16.50 -53.05
N THR A 5 -16.71 16.79 -54.29
CA THR A 5 -18.05 16.47 -54.78
C THR A 5 -17.97 15.21 -55.62
N PHE A 6 -18.59 14.15 -55.15
CA PHE A 6 -18.80 12.94 -55.93
C PHE A 6 -20.02 13.17 -56.82
N ARG A 7 -19.87 12.95 -58.13
CA ARG A 7 -20.97 12.94 -59.09
C ARG A 7 -21.14 11.52 -59.61
N ILE A 8 -22.35 11.01 -59.49
CA ILE A 8 -22.76 9.74 -60.09
C ILE A 8 -23.83 10.10 -61.12
N THR A 9 -23.61 9.64 -62.35
CA THR A 9 -24.60 9.74 -63.43
C THR A 9 -25.18 8.35 -63.65
N PHE A 10 -26.49 8.24 -63.52
CA PHE A 10 -27.24 7.00 -63.72
C PHE A 10 -27.50 6.77 -65.22
N GLU A 11 -27.88 5.54 -65.58
CA GLU A 11 -28.11 5.15 -66.99
C GLU A 11 -29.23 5.94 -67.68
N ASP A 12 -30.14 6.52 -66.91
CA ASP A 12 -31.21 7.42 -67.39
C ASP A 12 -30.77 8.87 -67.60
N GLY A 13 -29.48 9.18 -67.38
CA GLY A 13 -28.91 10.52 -67.48
C GLY A 13 -29.10 11.39 -66.23
N GLU A 14 -29.78 10.91 -65.19
CA GLU A 14 -29.91 11.63 -63.92
C GLU A 14 -28.52 11.73 -63.29
N THR A 15 -28.08 12.95 -62.93
CA THR A 15 -26.81 13.15 -62.21
C THR A 15 -27.11 13.55 -60.78
N ARG A 16 -26.73 12.69 -59.82
CA ARG A 16 -26.76 13.03 -58.39
C ARG A 16 -25.36 13.41 -57.94
N SER A 17 -25.31 14.41 -57.07
CA SER A 17 -24.06 14.85 -56.47
C SER A 17 -24.16 14.85 -54.95
N ALA A 18 -23.17 14.20 -54.32
CA ALA A 18 -22.98 14.21 -52.88
C ALA A 18 -21.67 14.93 -52.60
N SER A 19 -21.73 15.95 -51.76
CA SER A 19 -20.54 16.66 -51.34
C SER A 19 -20.10 16.15 -49.97
N LEU A 20 -18.89 15.62 -49.90
CA LEU A 20 -18.27 15.28 -48.63
C LEU A 20 -17.21 16.35 -48.34
N MET A 21 -17.34 17.04 -47.21
CA MET A 21 -16.17 17.65 -46.59
C MET A 21 -15.40 16.54 -45.89
N PRO A 22 -14.08 16.42 -46.08
CA PRO A 22 -13.28 15.66 -45.15
C PRO A 22 -13.42 16.35 -43.79
N ILE A 23 -14.20 15.76 -42.91
CA ILE A 23 -14.25 16.14 -41.51
C ILE A 23 -12.90 15.68 -40.95
N LEU A 24 -12.08 16.61 -40.48
CA LEU A 24 -10.93 16.21 -39.66
C LEU A 24 -11.52 15.55 -38.41
N PRO A 25 -11.22 14.27 -38.15
CA PRO A 25 -11.68 13.58 -36.96
C PRO A 25 -11.44 14.46 -35.74
N ALA A 26 -12.47 14.69 -34.93
CA ALA A 26 -12.25 15.23 -33.61
C ALA A 26 -11.37 14.25 -32.83
N LYS A 27 -10.27 14.73 -32.28
CA LYS A 27 -9.33 13.93 -31.50
C LYS A 27 -9.58 14.18 -30.04
N TYR A 28 -9.92 13.13 -29.30
CA TYR A 28 -10.18 13.16 -27.87
C TYR A 28 -9.15 12.32 -27.13
N ILE A 29 -8.81 12.69 -25.91
CA ILE A 29 -8.15 11.76 -24.98
C ILE A 29 -9.16 11.43 -23.89
N ALA A 30 -9.39 10.14 -23.64
CA ALA A 30 -10.26 9.70 -22.56
C ALA A 30 -9.49 9.67 -21.25
N THR A 31 -9.87 10.55 -20.31
CA THR A 31 -9.28 10.65 -18.98
C THR A 31 -10.24 10.07 -17.94
N VAL A 32 -9.71 9.39 -16.93
CA VAL A 32 -10.51 8.63 -15.96
C VAL A 32 -10.32 9.17 -14.55
N THR A 33 -11.42 9.32 -13.82
CA THR A 33 -11.45 9.77 -12.42
C THR A 33 -12.49 8.96 -11.63
N PRO A 34 -12.41 8.85 -10.30
CA PRO A 34 -13.48 8.24 -9.51
C PRO A 34 -14.80 9.00 -9.69
N SER A 35 -15.92 8.26 -9.56
CA SER A 35 -17.26 8.84 -9.52
C SER A 35 -17.90 8.61 -8.14
N PRO A 36 -18.62 9.59 -7.55
CA PRO A 36 -19.01 10.88 -8.13
C PRO A 36 -17.81 11.78 -8.49
N ILE A 37 -17.99 12.62 -9.53
CA ILE A 37 -16.96 13.52 -10.08
C ILE A 37 -16.27 14.37 -9.01
N ASP A 38 -16.99 14.63 -7.90
CA ASP A 38 -16.41 15.16 -6.68
C ASP A 38 -15.72 14.03 -5.90
N PRO A 39 -14.38 13.88 -6.03
CA PRO A 39 -13.65 12.77 -5.42
C PRO A 39 -13.67 12.87 -3.89
N THR A 40 -14.10 14.01 -3.32
CA THR A 40 -14.27 14.15 -1.88
C THR A 40 -15.42 13.31 -1.32
N LYS A 41 -16.30 12.80 -2.20
CA LYS A 41 -17.42 11.91 -1.85
C LYS A 41 -17.13 10.44 -2.13
N PHE A 42 -16.00 10.11 -2.76
CA PHE A 42 -15.55 8.73 -2.91
C PHE A 42 -15.17 8.16 -1.53
N THR A 43 -15.67 6.97 -1.15
CA THR A 43 -15.54 6.45 0.23
C THR A 43 -14.62 5.24 0.37
N GLY A 44 -13.90 4.87 -0.69
CA GLY A 44 -12.89 3.81 -0.67
C GLY A 44 -13.39 2.43 -1.10
N GLU A 45 -14.50 2.35 -1.84
CA GLU A 45 -15.14 1.07 -2.17
C GLU A 45 -14.27 0.16 -3.07
N TYR A 46 -13.32 0.75 -3.83
CA TYR A 46 -12.36 0.07 -4.71
C TYR A 46 -11.06 0.90 -4.81
N GLY A 47 -9.94 0.31 -5.24
CA GLY A 47 -8.69 1.06 -5.35
C GLY A 47 -8.67 1.88 -6.62
N ILE A 48 -8.30 3.16 -6.53
CA ILE A 48 -8.10 4.00 -7.72
C ILE A 48 -7.00 5.04 -7.49
N ASP A 49 -6.08 5.10 -8.43
CA ASP A 49 -5.00 6.08 -8.46
C ASP A 49 -4.98 6.74 -9.83
N TRP A 50 -5.12 8.06 -9.86
CA TRP A 50 -5.35 8.83 -11.07
C TRP A 50 -4.66 10.19 -11.01
N CYS A 51 -4.45 10.77 -12.19
CA CYS A 51 -3.92 12.10 -12.36
C CYS A 51 -4.90 13.02 -13.10
N GLU A 52 -4.87 14.30 -12.78
CA GLU A 52 -5.45 15.36 -13.58
C GLU A 52 -4.33 16.06 -14.34
N MET A 53 -4.44 16.12 -15.66
CA MET A 53 -3.50 16.83 -16.54
C MET A 53 -3.94 18.28 -16.74
N ASP A 54 -3.02 19.15 -17.12
CA ASP A 54 -3.36 20.47 -17.64
C ASP A 54 -4.09 20.36 -19.00
N THR A 55 -4.65 21.46 -19.48
CA THR A 55 -5.45 21.49 -20.72
C THR A 55 -4.67 21.06 -21.96
N ASN A 56 -3.35 21.20 -21.94
CA ASN A 56 -2.48 20.85 -23.06
C ASN A 56 -1.83 19.47 -22.94
N PHE A 57 -2.15 18.70 -21.88
CA PHE A 57 -1.52 17.42 -21.56
C PHE A 57 0.01 17.50 -21.55
N SER A 58 0.54 18.62 -21.04
CA SER A 58 1.97 18.86 -20.88
C SER A 58 2.48 18.45 -19.51
N LYS A 59 1.63 18.53 -18.48
CA LYS A 59 2.00 18.19 -17.10
C LYS A 59 0.82 17.71 -16.26
N ILE A 60 1.13 16.90 -15.27
CA ILE A 60 0.22 16.51 -14.19
C ILE A 60 0.03 17.73 -13.29
N VAL A 61 -1.21 18.16 -13.09
CA VAL A 61 -1.56 19.26 -12.17
C VAL A 61 -2.01 18.76 -10.81
N LYS A 62 -2.62 17.56 -10.76
CA LYS A 62 -2.96 16.87 -9.51
C LYS A 62 -2.79 15.37 -9.63
N PHE A 63 -2.55 14.71 -8.49
CA PHE A 63 -2.56 13.26 -8.33
C PHE A 63 -3.45 12.91 -7.12
N GLN A 64 -4.44 12.03 -7.30
CA GLN A 64 -5.46 11.73 -6.27
C GLN A 64 -6.06 12.97 -5.59
N ASN A 65 -6.43 13.99 -6.39
CA ASN A 65 -6.91 15.31 -5.96
C ASN A 65 -5.92 16.18 -5.16
N THR A 66 -4.66 15.76 -5.05
CA THR A 66 -3.58 16.54 -4.43
C THR A 66 -2.88 17.40 -5.48
N PRO A 67 -2.87 18.74 -5.35
CA PRO A 67 -2.08 19.62 -6.21
C PRO A 67 -0.59 19.27 -6.22
N THR A 68 0.03 19.31 -7.40
CA THR A 68 1.49 19.15 -7.52
C THR A 68 2.29 20.25 -6.81
N SER A 69 1.66 21.40 -6.55
CA SER A 69 2.22 22.46 -5.71
C SER A 69 2.40 22.05 -4.26
N ASP A 70 1.64 21.07 -3.76
CA ASP A 70 1.72 20.59 -2.38
C ASP A 70 2.84 19.55 -2.16
N ILE A 71 3.55 19.15 -3.21
CA ILE A 71 4.78 18.36 -3.11
C ILE A 71 5.85 19.21 -2.42
N SER A 72 6.21 18.81 -1.20
CA SER A 72 7.11 19.51 -0.30
C SER A 72 8.55 19.06 -0.42
N HIS A 73 8.78 17.77 -0.73
CA HIS A 73 10.11 17.18 -0.89
C HIS A 73 10.12 16.15 -2.02
N ILE A 74 11.27 15.99 -2.64
CA ILE A 74 11.55 14.93 -3.62
C ILE A 74 12.79 14.14 -3.19
N LEU A 75 12.85 12.88 -3.57
CA LEU A 75 14.03 12.04 -3.39
C LEU A 75 15.06 12.35 -4.48
N ASP A 76 16.28 12.67 -4.07
CA ASP A 76 17.47 12.67 -4.91
C ASP A 76 18.12 11.28 -4.83
N GLU A 77 17.84 10.41 -5.81
CA GLU A 77 18.31 9.03 -5.81
C GLU A 77 19.85 8.87 -5.84
N PRO A 78 20.61 9.69 -6.59
CA PRO A 78 22.07 9.65 -6.56
C PRO A 78 22.67 9.86 -5.17
N SER A 79 22.07 10.73 -4.35
CA SER A 79 22.53 11.00 -2.99
C SER A 79 21.79 10.18 -1.92
N SER A 80 20.75 9.43 -2.29
CA SER A 80 19.85 8.72 -1.37
C SER A 80 19.26 9.63 -0.29
N GLN A 81 18.87 10.86 -0.66
CA GLN A 81 18.33 11.84 0.29
C GLN A 81 17.10 12.54 -0.25
N PHE A 82 16.10 12.72 0.61
CA PHE A 82 15.03 13.67 0.35
C PHE A 82 15.54 15.10 0.50
N ILE A 83 15.27 15.90 -0.51
CA ILE A 83 15.57 17.33 -0.54
C ILE A 83 14.27 18.12 -0.52
N LYS A 84 14.28 19.26 0.17
CA LYS A 84 13.13 20.16 0.20
C LYS A 84 12.92 20.81 -1.16
N GLY A 85 11.68 20.84 -1.60
CA GLY A 85 11.29 21.37 -2.90
C GLY A 85 11.55 20.37 -4.03
N GLY A 86 12.09 20.89 -5.14
CA GLY A 86 12.20 20.19 -6.41
C GLY A 86 11.69 21.08 -7.53
N THR A 87 12.41 21.12 -8.65
CA THR A 87 11.96 21.85 -9.83
C THR A 87 10.72 21.16 -10.42
N ASP A 88 9.87 21.91 -11.12
CA ASP A 88 8.71 21.35 -11.81
C ASP A 88 9.07 20.13 -12.69
N PRO A 89 10.14 20.16 -13.51
CA PRO A 89 10.56 18.98 -14.28
C PRO A 89 10.88 17.76 -13.42
N GLN A 90 11.57 17.93 -12.27
CA GLN A 90 11.90 16.82 -11.37
C GLN A 90 10.63 16.22 -10.75
N LYS A 91 9.71 17.06 -10.28
CA LYS A 91 8.42 16.61 -9.74
C LYS A 91 7.61 15.84 -10.79
N GLN A 92 7.57 16.34 -12.02
CA GLN A 92 6.87 15.69 -13.11
C GLN A 92 7.51 14.35 -13.50
N ALA A 93 8.85 14.25 -13.50
CA ALA A 93 9.55 12.98 -13.77
C ALA A 93 9.15 11.91 -12.73
N ILE A 94 9.24 12.23 -11.44
CA ILE A 94 8.90 11.29 -10.37
C ILE A 94 7.41 10.91 -10.41
N LEU A 95 6.51 11.88 -10.61
CA LEU A 95 5.08 11.59 -10.77
C LEU A 95 4.83 10.65 -11.95
N LYS A 96 5.50 10.87 -13.09
CA LYS A 96 5.35 9.99 -14.26
C LYS A 96 5.84 8.57 -13.99
N GLU A 97 6.88 8.38 -13.19
CA GLU A 97 7.35 7.04 -12.79
C GLU A 97 6.34 6.27 -11.94
N MET A 98 5.38 6.94 -11.32
CA MET A 98 4.33 6.29 -10.52
C MET A 98 3.24 5.63 -11.36
N TYR A 99 3.14 5.96 -12.64
CA TYR A 99 2.07 5.51 -13.53
C TYR A 99 2.65 4.89 -14.79
N GLU A 100 1.87 4.02 -15.43
CA GLU A 100 2.16 3.70 -16.83
C GLU A 100 1.89 4.95 -17.69
N ILE A 101 2.88 5.35 -18.50
CA ILE A 101 2.73 6.47 -19.43
C ILE A 101 2.51 5.94 -20.83
N VAL A 102 1.41 6.37 -21.45
CA VAL A 102 1.11 6.12 -22.86
C VAL A 102 1.02 7.43 -23.62
N GLN A 103 1.24 7.37 -24.93
CA GLN A 103 1.19 8.55 -25.79
C GLN A 103 -0.01 8.49 -26.72
N TYR A 104 -0.91 9.49 -26.62
CA TYR A 104 -2.02 9.68 -27.54
C TYR A 104 -1.85 10.99 -28.28
N TYR A 105 -1.81 10.94 -29.61
CA TYR A 105 -1.65 12.11 -30.47
C TYR A 105 -0.44 13.00 -30.09
N GLY A 106 0.67 12.38 -29.67
CA GLY A 106 1.89 13.09 -29.26
C GLY A 106 1.83 13.67 -27.85
N LYS A 107 0.83 13.32 -27.04
CA LYS A 107 0.64 13.76 -25.65
C LYS A 107 0.83 12.60 -24.69
N ASP A 108 1.68 12.78 -23.69
CA ASP A 108 1.84 11.82 -22.60
C ASP A 108 0.56 11.81 -21.75
N TYR A 109 0.10 10.62 -21.41
CA TYR A 109 -1.03 10.40 -20.53
C TYR A 109 -0.67 9.36 -19.46
N PRO A 110 -0.73 9.73 -18.17
CA PRO A 110 -0.62 8.77 -17.07
C PRO A 110 -1.91 7.96 -16.96
N VAL A 111 -1.78 6.65 -17.20
CA VAL A 111 -2.90 5.71 -17.16
C VAL A 111 -3.45 5.64 -15.73
N THR A 112 -4.77 5.70 -15.61
CA THR A 112 -5.45 5.50 -14.33
C THR A 112 -5.39 4.04 -13.92
N TRP A 113 -4.94 3.80 -12.69
CA TRP A 113 -4.87 2.47 -12.09
C TRP A 113 -6.10 2.20 -11.25
N ILE A 114 -6.64 0.97 -11.35
CA ILE A 114 -7.77 0.51 -10.54
C ILE A 114 -7.47 -0.88 -9.98
N ASN A 115 -7.73 -1.08 -8.69
CA ASN A 115 -7.82 -2.41 -8.08
C ASN A 115 -9.28 -2.71 -7.72
N LEU A 116 -9.86 -3.70 -8.40
CA LEU A 116 -11.27 -4.05 -8.28
C LEU A 116 -11.44 -5.55 -7.95
N PRO A 117 -11.76 -5.91 -6.70
CA PRO A 117 -11.99 -7.30 -6.32
C PRO A 117 -13.13 -7.95 -7.11
N LYS A 118 -13.02 -9.26 -7.36
CA LYS A 118 -14.07 -10.04 -8.02
C LYS A 118 -15.45 -9.82 -7.40
N GLY A 119 -16.45 -9.57 -8.24
CA GLY A 119 -17.84 -9.34 -7.86
C GLY A 119 -18.14 -7.92 -7.34
N LYS A 120 -17.14 -7.05 -7.23
CA LYS A 120 -17.32 -5.64 -6.90
C LYS A 120 -17.53 -4.80 -8.15
N VAL A 121 -18.13 -3.63 -7.95
CA VAL A 121 -18.40 -2.63 -8.98
C VAL A 121 -17.65 -1.36 -8.63
N ALA A 122 -16.93 -0.81 -9.60
CA ALA A 122 -16.36 0.52 -9.55
C ALA A 122 -17.21 1.47 -10.40
N THR A 123 -17.60 2.61 -9.85
CA THR A 123 -18.22 3.70 -10.62
C THR A 123 -17.17 4.76 -10.90
N ILE A 124 -16.84 4.97 -12.17
CA ILE A 124 -15.82 5.94 -12.60
C ILE A 124 -16.41 6.95 -13.59
N ASN A 125 -15.79 8.11 -13.67
CA ASN A 125 -16.15 9.16 -14.61
C ASN A 125 -15.09 9.23 -15.73
N ILE A 126 -15.53 9.07 -16.98
CA ILE A 126 -14.70 9.25 -18.17
C ILE A 126 -14.97 10.64 -18.73
N LYS A 127 -13.95 11.50 -18.71
CA LYS A 127 -13.98 12.81 -19.39
C LYS A 127 -13.25 12.70 -20.72
N THR A 128 -13.70 13.48 -21.69
CA THR A 128 -13.20 13.42 -23.07
C THR A 128 -12.80 14.82 -23.56
N PRO A 129 -11.72 15.41 -23.02
CA PRO A 129 -11.19 16.67 -23.53
C PRO A 129 -10.86 16.57 -25.02
N LEU A 130 -11.32 17.56 -25.78
CA LEU A 130 -11.00 17.72 -27.20
C LEU A 130 -9.58 18.26 -27.35
N ILE A 131 -8.73 17.50 -28.05
CA ILE A 131 -7.32 17.86 -28.34
C ILE A 131 -7.22 18.67 -29.61
N SER A 132 -7.96 18.28 -30.66
CA SER A 132 -7.97 18.99 -31.93
C SER A 132 -9.21 18.61 -32.75
N GLY A 133 -9.58 19.45 -33.71
CA GLY A 133 -10.78 19.25 -34.53
C GLY A 133 -11.95 20.07 -34.01
N LYS A 134 -13.18 19.66 -34.36
CA LYS A 134 -14.42 20.28 -33.89
C LYS A 134 -15.30 19.19 -33.31
N ASP A 135 -15.84 19.45 -32.12
CA ASP A 135 -16.81 18.57 -31.47
C ASP A 135 -18.07 18.43 -32.33
N GLU A 136 -18.42 17.19 -32.67
CA GLU A 136 -19.62 16.85 -33.41
C GLU A 136 -20.58 16.03 -32.55
N LYS A 137 -21.89 16.26 -32.72
CA LYS A 137 -22.94 15.53 -31.98
C LYS A 137 -22.91 14.01 -32.21
N THR A 138 -22.27 13.58 -33.28
CA THR A 138 -22.10 12.18 -33.69
C THR A 138 -20.86 11.53 -33.13
N ASP A 139 -19.97 12.29 -32.47
CA ASP A 139 -18.77 11.72 -31.88
C ASP A 139 -19.14 10.76 -30.74
N PHE A 140 -18.49 9.61 -30.74
CA PHE A 140 -18.62 8.60 -29.70
C PHE A 140 -17.27 7.94 -29.43
N LEU A 141 -17.12 7.46 -28.20
CA LEU A 141 -16.05 6.55 -27.83
C LEU A 141 -16.62 5.15 -27.57
N THR A 142 -15.87 4.11 -27.91
CA THR A 142 -16.24 2.72 -27.65
C THR A 142 -15.35 2.16 -26.55
N ILE A 143 -15.94 1.61 -25.50
CA ILE A 143 -15.20 0.86 -24.48
C ILE A 143 -15.12 -0.58 -24.95
N VAL A 144 -13.91 -1.06 -25.23
CA VAL A 144 -13.67 -2.40 -25.77
C VAL A 144 -14.02 -3.43 -24.71
N LYS A 145 -14.76 -4.46 -25.14
CA LYS A 145 -15.18 -5.56 -24.27
C LYS A 145 -13.96 -6.35 -23.79
N ASN A 146 -13.96 -6.69 -22.50
CA ASN A 146 -12.94 -7.54 -21.88
C ASN A 146 -13.66 -8.68 -21.13
N ALA A 147 -13.19 -9.93 -21.29
CA ALA A 147 -13.84 -11.10 -20.70
C ALA A 147 -13.85 -11.11 -19.15
N ASN A 148 -12.97 -10.34 -18.51
CA ASN A 148 -12.86 -10.23 -17.06
C ASN A 148 -13.77 -9.15 -16.47
N PHE A 149 -14.40 -8.30 -17.30
CA PHE A 149 -15.19 -7.17 -16.85
C PHE A 149 -16.55 -7.09 -17.55
N GLU A 150 -17.53 -6.58 -16.84
CA GLU A 150 -18.81 -6.14 -17.39
C GLU A 150 -18.88 -4.62 -17.24
N ILE A 151 -19.15 -3.92 -18.35
CA ILE A 151 -19.21 -2.46 -18.41
C ILE A 151 -20.67 -2.04 -18.60
N SER A 152 -21.13 -1.11 -17.76
CA SER A 152 -22.48 -0.55 -17.85
C SER A 152 -22.47 0.97 -17.95
N TYR A 153 -23.35 1.51 -18.81
CA TYR A 153 -23.54 2.94 -19.04
C TYR A 153 -24.99 3.20 -19.49
N ASP A 154 -25.62 4.23 -18.93
CA ASP A 154 -26.99 4.65 -19.29
C ASP A 154 -28.01 3.48 -19.39
N LYS A 155 -28.02 2.63 -18.35
CA LYS A 155 -28.86 1.43 -18.22
C LYS A 155 -28.61 0.33 -19.28
N LYS A 156 -27.56 0.45 -20.09
CA LYS A 156 -27.07 -0.58 -21.00
C LYS A 156 -25.84 -1.26 -20.39
N SER A 157 -25.67 -2.54 -20.68
CA SER A 157 -24.53 -3.36 -20.26
C SER A 157 -23.99 -4.14 -21.46
N ASP A 158 -22.66 -4.32 -21.54
CA ASP A 158 -22.01 -5.17 -22.54
C ASP A 158 -21.99 -6.68 -22.16
N ALA A 159 -22.70 -7.07 -21.10
CA ALA A 159 -22.80 -8.46 -20.65
C ALA A 159 -23.23 -9.45 -21.74
N GLY A 160 -22.73 -10.69 -21.63
CA GLY A 160 -23.14 -11.79 -22.51
C GLY A 160 -22.73 -11.56 -23.97
N SER A 161 -23.70 -11.52 -24.88
CA SER A 161 -23.48 -11.25 -26.31
C SER A 161 -23.77 -9.80 -26.72
N ASN A 162 -24.03 -8.91 -25.76
CA ASN A 162 -24.30 -7.51 -26.05
C ASN A 162 -23.08 -6.81 -26.68
N PRO A 163 -23.31 -5.81 -27.54
CA PRO A 163 -22.24 -5.03 -28.15
C PRO A 163 -21.47 -4.22 -27.09
N PRO A 164 -20.21 -3.83 -27.40
CA PRO A 164 -19.43 -2.95 -26.55
C PRO A 164 -20.15 -1.61 -26.24
N ILE A 165 -19.89 -1.06 -25.05
CA ILE A 165 -20.50 0.21 -24.63
C ILE A 165 -20.00 1.37 -25.49
N LYS A 166 -20.94 2.19 -25.98
CA LYS A 166 -20.64 3.46 -26.67
C LYS A 166 -21.02 4.65 -25.80
N LEU A 167 -20.05 5.54 -25.58
CA LEU A 167 -20.25 6.83 -24.95
C LEU A 167 -20.61 7.85 -26.03
N GLU A 168 -21.90 8.07 -26.24
CA GLU A 168 -22.41 9.08 -27.17
C GLU A 168 -22.54 10.45 -26.49
N LYS A 169 -22.55 11.52 -27.30
CA LYS A 169 -22.69 12.92 -26.81
C LYS A 169 -21.61 13.26 -25.79
N LEU A 170 -20.35 13.11 -26.19
CA LEU A 170 -19.17 13.33 -25.38
C LEU A 170 -19.28 14.67 -24.62
N LYS A 171 -19.17 14.62 -23.28
CA LYS A 171 -19.36 15.79 -22.41
C LYS A 171 -18.03 16.16 -21.78
N SER A 172 -17.75 17.46 -21.70
CA SER A 172 -16.62 17.98 -20.92
C SER A 172 -16.68 17.61 -19.43
N LYS A 173 -17.90 17.49 -18.88
CA LYS A 173 -18.15 17.01 -17.50
C LYS A 173 -17.98 15.50 -17.33
N GLY A 174 -17.80 14.76 -18.42
CA GLY A 174 -17.65 13.32 -18.44
C GLY A 174 -18.96 12.53 -18.30
N SER A 175 -18.81 11.22 -18.41
CA SER A 175 -19.86 10.21 -18.32
C SER A 175 -19.50 9.20 -17.24
N ASP A 176 -20.45 8.95 -16.32
CA ASP A 176 -20.28 7.94 -15.29
C ASP A 176 -20.56 6.56 -15.88
N ILE A 177 -19.62 5.64 -15.68
CA ILE A 177 -19.73 4.24 -16.07
C ILE A 177 -19.50 3.33 -14.86
N GLU A 178 -20.07 2.13 -14.93
CA GLU A 178 -19.84 1.08 -13.94
C GLU A 178 -19.00 -0.03 -14.56
N ILE A 179 -17.95 -0.43 -13.84
CA ILE A 179 -17.09 -1.56 -14.17
C ILE A 179 -17.29 -2.62 -13.10
N LYS A 180 -17.71 -3.81 -13.49
CA LYS A 180 -17.86 -4.95 -12.58
C LYS A 180 -16.81 -6.01 -12.90
N ALA A 181 -16.02 -6.42 -11.91
CA ALA A 181 -15.06 -7.51 -12.08
C ALA A 181 -15.77 -8.87 -12.02
N LEU A 182 -15.66 -9.66 -13.09
CA LEU A 182 -16.32 -10.96 -13.23
C LEU A 182 -15.43 -12.10 -12.71
N ASN A 183 -14.13 -12.02 -13.00
CA ASN A 183 -13.17 -13.07 -12.68
C ASN A 183 -12.05 -12.56 -11.76
N THR A 184 -11.35 -13.52 -11.15
CA THR A 184 -10.06 -13.25 -10.50
C THR A 184 -8.96 -13.44 -11.54
N PHE A 185 -8.02 -12.52 -11.60
CA PHE A 185 -6.91 -12.54 -12.55
C PHE A 185 -5.60 -12.16 -11.85
N GLY A 186 -4.50 -12.81 -12.26
CA GLY A 186 -3.19 -12.73 -11.60
C GLY A 186 -2.19 -11.78 -12.27
N GLN A 187 -2.54 -11.21 -13.42
CA GLN A 187 -1.70 -10.30 -14.21
C GLN A 187 -2.45 -9.00 -14.47
N THR A 188 -1.75 -7.91 -14.76
CA THR A 188 -2.39 -6.65 -15.11
C THR A 188 -3.24 -6.81 -16.37
N GLU A 189 -4.47 -6.33 -16.31
CA GLU A 189 -5.42 -6.31 -17.41
C GLU A 189 -5.67 -4.86 -17.84
N TYR A 190 -6.19 -4.67 -19.06
CA TYR A 190 -6.52 -3.33 -19.56
C TYR A 190 -7.95 -3.26 -20.07
N ILE A 191 -8.61 -2.13 -19.77
CA ILE A 191 -9.86 -1.73 -20.42
C ILE A 191 -9.50 -0.62 -21.41
N ILE A 192 -9.69 -0.89 -22.70
CA ILE A 192 -9.30 -0.02 -23.81
C ILE A 192 -10.49 0.85 -24.23
N ILE A 193 -10.23 2.12 -24.52
CA ILE A 193 -11.21 3.08 -25.01
C ILE A 193 -10.77 3.53 -26.41
N GLN A 194 -11.63 3.33 -27.40
CA GLN A 194 -11.37 3.63 -28.80
C GLN A 194 -12.24 4.77 -29.33
N ASP A 195 -11.73 5.52 -30.29
CA ASP A 195 -12.52 6.45 -31.08
C ASP A 195 -13.36 5.72 -32.16
N TYR A 196 -14.00 6.48 -33.04
CA TYR A 196 -14.83 5.93 -34.11
C TYR A 196 -14.02 5.22 -35.22
N ASN A 197 -12.72 5.49 -35.36
CA ASN A 197 -11.82 4.81 -36.29
C ASN A 197 -11.31 3.48 -35.71
N GLY A 198 -11.53 3.24 -34.41
CA GLY A 198 -10.96 2.12 -33.67
C GLY A 198 -9.56 2.41 -33.12
N ASP A 199 -9.10 3.66 -33.20
CA ASP A 199 -7.82 4.05 -32.62
C ASP A 199 -7.95 4.15 -31.10
N GLU A 200 -6.95 3.67 -30.36
CA GLU A 200 -6.92 3.80 -28.91
C GLU A 200 -6.71 5.27 -28.50
N VAL A 201 -7.60 5.77 -27.66
CA VAL A 201 -7.60 7.15 -27.16
C VAL A 201 -7.61 7.25 -25.65
N GLY A 202 -7.58 6.10 -24.97
CA GLY A 202 -7.47 6.00 -23.53
C GLY A 202 -7.49 4.55 -23.10
N LYS A 203 -6.98 4.30 -21.90
CA LYS A 203 -7.05 3.00 -21.26
C LYS A 203 -7.08 3.13 -19.74
N ILE A 204 -7.50 2.04 -19.10
CA ILE A 204 -7.49 1.87 -17.65
C ILE A 204 -6.61 0.65 -17.34
N GLU A 205 -5.65 0.83 -16.44
CA GLU A 205 -4.82 -0.25 -15.90
C GLU A 205 -5.58 -0.95 -14.76
N MET A 206 -5.91 -2.22 -14.92
CA MET A 206 -6.60 -3.03 -13.93
C MET A 206 -5.59 -3.93 -13.20
N SER A 207 -5.36 -3.64 -11.92
CA SER A 207 -4.45 -4.38 -11.06
C SER A 207 -4.86 -5.84 -10.89
N PRO A 208 -3.91 -6.80 -10.79
CA PRO A 208 -4.18 -8.16 -10.35
C PRO A 208 -5.06 -8.18 -9.10
N ASN A 209 -6.28 -8.69 -9.22
CA ASN A 209 -7.31 -8.53 -8.19
C ASN A 209 -7.42 -9.70 -7.21
N SER A 210 -6.36 -10.51 -7.08
CA SER A 210 -6.26 -11.51 -6.02
C SER A 210 -6.36 -10.83 -4.65
N ILE A 211 -7.03 -11.47 -3.71
CA ILE A 211 -7.16 -10.98 -2.33
C ILE A 211 -6.18 -11.74 -1.44
N GLU A 212 -5.30 -11.02 -0.77
CA GLU A 212 -4.47 -11.59 0.29
C GLU A 212 -5.19 -11.47 1.63
N ASN A 213 -5.09 -12.50 2.47
CA ASN A 213 -5.80 -12.56 3.75
C ASN A 213 -4.83 -12.37 4.91
N LEU A 214 -5.15 -11.45 5.82
CA LEU A 214 -4.44 -11.29 7.08
C LEU A 214 -5.37 -11.57 8.27
N ALA A 215 -4.96 -12.46 9.16
CA ALA A 215 -5.64 -12.63 10.43
C ALA A 215 -5.27 -11.49 11.37
N ILE A 216 -6.25 -10.94 12.08
CA ILE A 216 -6.08 -9.94 13.14
C ILE A 216 -6.49 -10.59 14.46
N LYS A 217 -5.73 -10.32 15.50
CA LYS A 217 -6.13 -10.59 16.87
C LYS A 217 -6.18 -9.30 17.69
N ILE A 218 -7.39 -8.95 18.15
CA ILE A 218 -7.59 -7.87 19.10
C ILE A 218 -7.28 -8.39 20.51
N VAL A 219 -6.31 -7.78 21.18
CA VAL A 219 -5.83 -8.17 22.51
C VAL A 219 -6.07 -7.03 23.50
N PRO A 220 -7.14 -7.09 24.32
CA PRO A 220 -7.36 -6.11 25.37
C PRO A 220 -6.22 -6.08 26.39
N VAL A 221 -5.81 -4.87 26.75
CA VAL A 221 -4.81 -4.60 27.79
C VAL A 221 -5.53 -3.95 28.98
N VAL A 222 -5.65 -4.69 30.07
CA VAL A 222 -6.34 -4.30 31.30
C VAL A 222 -5.38 -4.26 32.48
N PHE A 223 -5.78 -3.65 33.59
CA PHE A 223 -4.98 -3.56 34.80
C PHE A 223 -5.35 -4.62 35.83
N LYS A 224 -4.36 -5.04 36.62
CA LYS A 224 -4.50 -6.03 37.67
C LYS A 224 -5.58 -5.60 38.67
N SER A 225 -6.56 -6.47 38.87
CA SER A 225 -7.61 -6.33 39.87
C SER A 225 -8.06 -7.74 40.30
N ASN A 226 -9.36 -7.96 40.47
CA ASN A 226 -9.89 -9.31 40.64
C ASN A 226 -10.17 -9.94 39.25
N PRO A 227 -10.06 -11.28 39.11
CA PRO A 227 -10.20 -11.94 37.79
C PRO A 227 -11.53 -11.69 37.06
N ASN A 228 -12.63 -11.49 37.80
CA ASN A 228 -13.94 -11.25 37.19
C ASN A 228 -14.00 -9.84 36.56
N THR A 229 -13.48 -8.83 37.26
CA THR A 229 -13.35 -7.47 36.73
C THR A 229 -12.40 -7.44 35.53
N GLU A 230 -11.21 -8.04 35.64
CA GLU A 230 -10.26 -8.14 34.51
C GLU A 230 -10.89 -8.72 33.24
N LYS A 231 -11.70 -9.78 33.40
CA LYS A 231 -12.43 -10.42 32.30
C LYS A 231 -13.53 -9.52 31.72
N SER A 232 -14.29 -8.84 32.58
CA SER A 232 -15.36 -7.92 32.17
C SER A 232 -14.80 -6.70 31.42
N ASP A 233 -13.70 -6.13 31.90
CA ASP A 233 -13.03 -5.00 31.28
C ASP A 233 -12.45 -5.38 29.92
N ALA A 234 -11.80 -6.55 29.83
CA ALA A 234 -11.29 -7.06 28.56
C ALA A 234 -12.41 -7.29 27.53
N GLN A 235 -13.55 -7.83 27.96
CA GLN A 235 -14.73 -7.97 27.08
C GLN A 235 -15.29 -6.63 26.63
N THR A 236 -15.30 -5.62 27.51
CA THR A 236 -15.77 -4.28 27.20
C THR A 236 -14.87 -3.60 26.18
N LEU A 237 -13.55 -3.62 26.41
CA LEU A 237 -12.54 -3.10 25.47
C LEU A 237 -12.62 -3.77 24.11
N TYR A 238 -12.72 -5.10 24.08
CA TYR A 238 -12.86 -5.84 22.82
C TYR A 238 -14.10 -5.38 22.05
N LYS A 239 -15.25 -5.26 22.74
CA LYS A 239 -16.50 -4.81 22.11
C LYS A 239 -16.41 -3.36 21.62
N SER A 240 -15.75 -2.48 22.37
CA SER A 240 -15.51 -1.09 21.96
C SER A 240 -14.65 -1.04 20.70
N ALA A 241 -13.56 -1.81 20.67
CA ALA A 241 -12.64 -1.91 19.54
C ALA A 241 -13.31 -2.47 18.28
N THR A 242 -14.07 -3.57 18.39
CA THR A 242 -14.72 -4.17 17.21
C THR A 242 -15.99 -3.44 16.79
N ASN A 243 -16.65 -2.78 17.75
CA ASN A 243 -17.94 -2.10 17.59
C ASN A 243 -18.96 -2.97 16.83
N GLY A 244 -19.13 -4.22 17.31
CA GLY A 244 -19.85 -5.27 16.58
C GLY A 244 -19.02 -5.78 15.39
N THR A 245 -19.56 -5.64 14.18
CA THR A 245 -18.86 -5.95 12.91
C THR A 245 -18.30 -4.70 12.23
N LYS A 246 -18.57 -3.49 12.75
CA LYS A 246 -18.23 -2.24 12.06
C LYS A 246 -16.75 -2.11 11.73
N LEU A 247 -15.86 -2.50 12.64
CA LEU A 247 -14.42 -2.47 12.39
C LEU A 247 -14.08 -3.33 11.18
N ILE A 248 -14.40 -4.63 11.23
CA ILE A 248 -14.01 -5.57 10.17
C ILE A 248 -14.70 -5.29 8.84
N ASP A 249 -15.96 -4.85 8.88
CA ASP A 249 -16.71 -4.44 7.70
C ASP A 249 -16.05 -3.22 7.04
N SER A 250 -15.68 -2.21 7.83
CA SER A 250 -15.07 -0.99 7.31
C SER A 250 -13.64 -1.22 6.79
N LEU A 251 -12.83 -2.03 7.49
CA LEU A 251 -11.51 -2.44 6.99
C LEU A 251 -11.64 -3.16 5.63
N ASN A 252 -12.61 -4.07 5.49
CA ASN A 252 -12.75 -4.92 4.30
C ASN A 252 -13.60 -4.33 3.17
N SER A 253 -14.37 -3.26 3.41
CA SER A 253 -15.23 -2.64 2.40
C SER A 253 -14.80 -1.22 2.00
N LYS A 254 -13.95 -0.58 2.81
CA LYS A 254 -13.48 0.79 2.55
C LYS A 254 -11.96 0.90 2.56
N ALA A 255 -11.28 0.62 3.66
CA ALA A 255 -9.84 0.91 3.71
C ALA A 255 -9.04 -0.02 2.79
N PHE A 256 -9.11 -1.32 3.07
CA PHE A 256 -8.17 -2.28 2.51
C PHE A 256 -8.70 -3.10 1.33
N SER A 257 -10.01 -3.04 1.07
CA SER A 257 -10.58 -3.46 -0.22
C SER A 257 -9.89 -2.78 -1.39
N GLN A 258 -9.49 -1.51 -1.20
CA GLN A 258 -8.80 -0.71 -2.21
C GLN A 258 -7.49 -1.29 -2.66
N ILE A 259 -6.82 -2.04 -1.79
CA ILE A 259 -5.47 -2.54 -2.06
C ILE A 259 -5.41 -4.07 -2.17
N GLY A 260 -6.56 -4.73 -2.22
CA GLY A 260 -6.64 -6.18 -2.43
C GLY A 260 -6.28 -6.99 -1.19
N LEU A 261 -6.55 -6.45 0.01
CA LEU A 261 -6.39 -7.16 1.27
C LEU A 261 -7.73 -7.43 1.92
N ARG A 262 -7.80 -8.54 2.64
CA ARG A 262 -8.95 -8.90 3.48
C ARG A 262 -8.49 -9.33 4.85
N PHE A 263 -9.13 -8.78 5.86
CA PHE A 263 -8.86 -9.09 7.24
C PHE A 263 -9.93 -10.01 7.80
N THR A 264 -9.52 -10.83 8.76
CA THR A 264 -10.41 -11.64 9.58
C THR A 264 -10.05 -11.43 11.04
N ILE A 265 -11.02 -11.24 11.91
CA ILE A 265 -10.76 -11.16 13.35
C ILE A 265 -10.87 -12.57 13.92
N ALA A 266 -9.86 -13.00 14.66
CA ALA A 266 -9.85 -14.31 15.31
C ALA A 266 -11.10 -14.47 16.21
N PRO A 267 -11.80 -15.62 16.15
CA PRO A 267 -13.03 -15.81 16.90
C PRO A 267 -12.77 -15.75 18.41
N ILE A 268 -13.71 -15.13 19.14
CA ILE A 268 -13.72 -15.09 20.59
C ILE A 268 -13.95 -16.53 21.11
N LYS A 269 -12.90 -17.18 21.63
CA LYS A 269 -13.06 -18.27 22.62
C LYS A 269 -13.59 -17.62 23.91
N PRO A 270 -14.27 -18.26 24.87
CA PRO A 270 -15.35 -17.67 25.70
C PRO A 270 -15.09 -16.30 26.38
N SER A 271 -13.84 -15.88 26.51
CA SER A 271 -13.39 -14.48 26.63
C SER A 271 -12.21 -14.20 25.69
N PRO A 272 -12.02 -12.94 25.24
CA PRO A 272 -10.85 -12.59 24.42
C PRO A 272 -9.55 -12.90 25.16
N GLU A 273 -8.51 -13.27 24.41
CA GLU A 273 -7.14 -13.30 24.93
C GLU A 273 -6.77 -11.88 25.36
N CYS A 274 -6.22 -11.71 26.56
CA CYS A 274 -5.93 -10.40 27.13
C CYS A 274 -4.60 -10.37 27.90
N ILE A 275 -4.04 -9.18 28.02
CA ILE A 275 -2.91 -8.87 28.88
C ILE A 275 -3.44 -8.18 30.13
N VAL A 276 -3.00 -8.66 31.30
CA VAL A 276 -3.30 -8.05 32.60
C VAL A 276 -2.00 -7.44 33.13
N ILE A 277 -1.97 -6.11 33.25
CA ILE A 277 -0.82 -5.35 33.73
C ILE A 277 -0.89 -5.18 35.24
N ASP A 278 0.06 -5.76 35.94
CA ASP A 278 0.38 -5.38 37.31
C ASP A 278 1.48 -4.31 37.28
N VAL A 279 1.11 -3.05 37.52
CA VAL A 279 2.03 -1.90 37.44
C VAL A 279 3.21 -2.05 38.39
N THR A 280 3.05 -2.81 39.48
CA THR A 280 4.08 -3.01 40.50
C THR A 280 5.13 -4.05 40.11
N LYS A 281 4.92 -4.80 39.02
CA LYS A 281 5.77 -5.90 38.57
C LYS A 281 6.36 -5.63 37.20
N ASP A 282 7.40 -6.39 36.86
CA ASP A 282 7.98 -6.48 35.51
C ASP A 282 8.34 -5.13 34.88
N ASN A 283 8.71 -4.16 35.72
CA ASN A 283 9.07 -2.78 35.37
C ASN A 283 7.96 -1.98 34.67
N TRP A 284 6.68 -2.32 34.88
CA TRP A 284 5.56 -1.59 34.29
C TRP A 284 5.47 -0.12 34.73
N THR A 285 6.03 0.24 35.89
CA THR A 285 6.19 1.64 36.31
C THR A 285 7.00 2.51 35.33
N GLN A 286 7.79 1.88 34.44
CA GLN A 286 8.56 2.58 33.41
C GLN A 286 7.72 2.88 32.17
N PHE A 287 6.75 2.01 31.86
CA PHE A 287 5.87 2.13 30.70
C PHE A 287 4.54 2.81 31.02
N TYR A 288 4.14 2.86 32.30
CA TYR A 288 2.89 3.45 32.73
C TYR A 288 3.11 4.32 33.97
N LYS A 289 2.99 5.64 33.80
CA LYS A 289 3.26 6.65 34.83
C LYS A 289 2.20 7.73 34.78
N SER A 290 1.76 8.20 35.95
CA SER A 290 0.78 9.29 36.06
C SER A 290 -0.52 9.07 35.26
N GLY A 291 -0.95 7.82 35.09
CA GLY A 291 -2.18 7.47 34.39
C GLY A 291 -2.08 7.36 32.86
N VAL A 292 -0.88 7.46 32.29
CA VAL A 292 -0.64 7.36 30.84
C VAL A 292 0.45 6.36 30.51
N PHE A 293 0.38 5.80 29.29
CA PHE A 293 1.43 4.97 28.72
C PHE A 293 2.55 5.80 28.08
N GLN A 294 3.76 5.26 28.06
CA GLN A 294 4.95 5.82 27.41
C GLN A 294 5.93 4.71 27.03
N ASP A 295 6.88 5.02 26.15
CA ASP A 295 8.06 4.17 25.94
C ASP A 295 9.05 4.26 27.11
N TRP A 296 9.81 3.19 27.33
CA TRP A 296 10.80 3.16 28.41
C TRP A 296 12.16 3.65 27.93
N GLU A 297 12.51 4.87 28.33
CA GLU A 297 13.85 5.45 28.19
C GLU A 297 14.86 4.86 29.21
N TYR A 298 15.15 3.55 29.13
CA TYR A 298 15.93 2.85 30.16
C TYR A 298 17.40 3.26 30.28
N GLN A 299 17.93 4.03 29.34
CA GLN A 299 19.22 4.68 29.50
C GLN A 299 19.23 5.65 30.69
N LYS A 300 18.08 6.29 30.97
CA LYS A 300 17.93 7.26 32.06
C LYS A 300 17.58 6.60 33.40
N THR A 301 17.56 5.26 33.46
CA THR A 301 17.17 4.50 34.64
C THR A 301 18.25 3.52 35.08
N THR A 302 18.32 3.25 36.38
CA THR A 302 19.23 2.25 36.96
C THR A 302 18.79 0.82 36.64
N ILE A 303 17.49 0.62 36.45
CA ILE A 303 16.88 -0.66 36.04
C ILE A 303 17.11 -0.86 34.53
N LYS A 304 17.41 -2.09 34.11
CA LYS A 304 17.65 -2.47 32.71
C LYS A 304 16.58 -3.40 32.17
N PRO A 305 16.25 -3.32 30.86
CA PRO A 305 15.28 -4.20 30.24
C PRO A 305 15.81 -5.64 30.19
N THR A 306 14.90 -6.61 30.35
CA THR A 306 15.17 -8.00 29.98
C THR A 306 15.51 -8.06 28.49
N VAL A 307 16.45 -8.93 28.12
CA VAL A 307 16.77 -9.21 26.72
C VAL A 307 15.49 -9.68 26.01
N SER A 308 15.08 -8.96 24.98
CA SER A 308 13.98 -9.35 24.11
C SER A 308 14.55 -9.96 22.84
N VAL A 309 13.89 -11.00 22.31
CA VAL A 309 14.25 -11.66 21.07
C VAL A 309 13.12 -11.60 20.06
N ASP A 310 13.45 -11.24 18.82
CA ASP A 310 12.48 -11.23 17.73
C ASP A 310 12.05 -12.66 17.34
N GLU A 311 11.25 -12.75 16.27
CA GLU A 311 10.81 -14.02 15.70
C GLU A 311 11.94 -14.87 15.10
N ASP A 312 13.07 -14.26 14.72
CA ASP A 312 14.27 -14.93 14.22
C ASP A 312 15.20 -15.40 15.37
N GLY A 313 14.85 -15.07 16.61
CA GLY A 313 15.64 -15.36 17.80
C GLY A 313 16.81 -14.40 18.01
N GLU A 314 16.82 -13.24 17.34
CA GLU A 314 17.82 -12.20 17.50
C GLU A 314 17.47 -11.26 18.64
N LYS A 315 18.48 -10.80 19.35
CA LYS A 315 18.30 -9.86 20.46
C LYS A 315 17.97 -8.48 19.90
N ILE A 316 16.78 -7.98 20.19
CA ILE A 316 16.35 -6.63 19.77
C ILE A 316 16.81 -5.58 20.78
N TYR A 317 16.71 -5.89 22.07
CA TYR A 317 17.12 -4.99 23.15
C TYR A 317 17.97 -5.75 24.17
N GLY A 318 19.00 -5.09 24.69
CA GLY A 318 19.87 -5.62 25.72
C GLY A 318 20.20 -4.58 26.79
N THR A 319 20.87 -5.03 27.86
CA THR A 319 21.26 -4.15 28.98
C THR A 319 22.20 -3.01 28.60
N ARG A 320 22.81 -3.07 27.41
CA ARG A 320 23.75 -2.08 26.85
C ARG A 320 23.23 -1.33 25.62
N ASP A 321 21.99 -1.59 25.20
CA ASP A 321 21.44 -0.97 24.00
C ASP A 321 21.18 0.53 24.28
N PRO A 322 21.50 1.43 23.31
CA PRO A 322 21.28 2.85 23.51
C PRO A 322 19.85 3.34 23.26
N ASN A 323 19.00 2.55 22.63
CA ASN A 323 17.67 2.97 22.20
C ASN A 323 16.63 2.76 23.29
N PRO A 324 15.52 3.52 23.37
CA PRO A 324 14.42 3.20 24.28
C PRO A 324 13.83 1.82 23.99
N ARG A 325 13.17 1.21 24.98
CA ARG A 325 12.36 0.00 24.78
C ARG A 325 10.92 0.44 24.56
N PHE A 326 10.31 0.03 23.46
CA PHE A 326 8.96 0.47 23.12
C PHE A 326 7.89 -0.28 23.91
N LEU A 327 6.75 0.37 24.14
CA LEU A 327 5.59 -0.23 24.80
C LEU A 327 5.10 -1.48 24.07
N ILE A 328 5.05 -1.43 22.73
CA ILE A 328 4.61 -2.55 21.88
C ILE A 328 5.44 -3.80 22.17
N ASP A 329 6.77 -3.69 22.19
CA ASP A 329 7.67 -4.83 22.44
C ASP A 329 7.35 -5.50 23.77
N LYS A 330 7.08 -4.68 24.80
CA LYS A 330 6.73 -5.17 26.13
C LYS A 330 5.39 -5.92 26.13
N LEU A 331 4.40 -5.43 25.38
CA LEU A 331 3.10 -6.07 25.25
C LEU A 331 3.20 -7.38 24.46
N GLU A 332 3.99 -7.42 23.39
CA GLU A 332 4.26 -8.62 22.61
C GLU A 332 4.99 -9.68 23.42
N ASP A 333 6.04 -9.32 24.15
CA ASP A 333 6.75 -10.22 25.05
C ASP A 333 5.78 -10.88 26.05
N MET A 334 4.87 -10.09 26.62
CA MET A 334 3.84 -10.60 27.54
C MET A 334 2.82 -11.50 26.85
N TYR A 335 2.37 -11.13 25.65
CA TYR A 335 1.45 -11.93 24.86
C TYR A 335 2.07 -13.29 24.54
N PHE A 336 3.28 -13.32 23.99
CA PHE A 336 3.96 -14.55 23.60
C PHE A 336 4.41 -15.39 24.80
N ALA A 337 4.79 -14.78 25.92
CA ALA A 337 5.06 -15.53 27.15
C ALA A 337 3.81 -16.26 27.67
N LYS A 338 2.63 -15.67 27.50
CA LYS A 338 1.36 -16.23 27.98
C LYS A 338 0.71 -17.22 27.00
N TYR A 339 0.76 -16.92 25.71
CA TYR A 339 -0.01 -17.63 24.68
C TYR A 339 0.86 -18.35 23.63
N GLY A 340 2.18 -18.12 23.64
CA GLY A 340 3.11 -18.65 22.65
C GLY A 340 3.04 -17.93 21.30
N LYS A 341 4.04 -18.18 20.44
CA LYS A 341 4.16 -17.60 19.09
C LYS A 341 3.36 -18.37 18.01
N THR A 342 2.17 -18.87 18.36
CA THR A 342 1.36 -19.72 17.45
C THR A 342 0.47 -18.93 16.49
N HIS A 343 0.10 -17.70 16.86
CA HIS A 343 -0.66 -16.82 15.98
C HIS A 343 0.25 -16.28 14.88
N LYS A 344 -0.17 -16.45 13.62
CA LYS A 344 0.46 -15.92 12.41
C LYS A 344 -0.49 -14.88 11.81
N GLY A 345 -0.57 -13.72 12.45
CA GLY A 345 -1.38 -12.57 12.03
C GLY A 345 -1.07 -11.31 12.86
N ALA A 346 -1.68 -10.19 12.51
CA ALA A 346 -1.49 -8.90 13.18
C ALA A 346 -2.01 -8.93 14.63
N LEU A 347 -1.19 -8.54 15.59
CA LEU A 347 -1.60 -8.29 16.97
C LEU A 347 -2.01 -6.82 17.12
N ILE A 348 -3.22 -6.56 17.61
CA ILE A 348 -3.72 -5.22 17.89
C ILE A 348 -4.07 -5.14 19.37
N PHE A 349 -3.20 -4.53 20.15
CA PHE A 349 -3.42 -4.26 21.56
C PHE A 349 -4.39 -3.10 21.71
N VAL A 350 -5.38 -3.21 22.59
CA VAL A 350 -6.39 -2.15 22.80
C VAL A 350 -6.54 -1.82 24.28
N THR A 351 -6.59 -0.52 24.61
CA THR A 351 -6.70 -0.06 26.00
C THR A 351 -7.54 1.21 26.14
N ASP A 352 -8.16 1.40 27.31
CA ASP A 352 -8.90 2.61 27.69
C ASP A 352 -7.99 3.71 28.26
N LYS A 353 -6.68 3.49 28.26
CA LYS A 353 -5.68 4.49 28.67
C LYS A 353 -5.16 5.28 27.48
N SER A 354 -4.58 6.43 27.79
CA SER A 354 -3.97 7.33 26.81
C SER A 354 -2.46 7.14 26.76
N TYR A 355 -1.85 7.55 25.65
CA TYR A 355 -0.41 7.72 25.56
C TYR A 355 0.02 9.08 26.14
N THR A 356 1.30 9.23 26.47
CA THR A 356 1.83 10.48 27.06
C THR A 356 1.70 11.67 26.13
N ASP A 357 1.71 11.45 24.81
CA ASP A 357 1.26 12.43 23.83
C ASP A 357 -0.24 12.21 23.57
N PRO A 358 -1.11 13.15 23.95
CA PRO A 358 -2.55 13.00 23.81
C PRO A 358 -3.04 13.00 22.35
N LEU A 359 -2.21 13.41 21.39
CA LEU A 359 -2.53 13.36 19.96
C LEU A 359 -2.34 11.95 19.37
N ILE A 360 -1.60 11.08 20.07
CA ILE A 360 -1.36 9.70 19.65
C ILE A 360 -2.55 8.83 20.07
N GLN A 361 -3.39 8.49 19.10
CA GLN A 361 -4.56 7.63 19.27
C GLN A 361 -4.26 6.16 18.97
N GLY A 362 -3.25 5.92 18.15
CA GLY A 362 -2.70 4.62 17.80
C GLY A 362 -1.18 4.73 17.72
N PHE A 363 -0.51 3.62 17.94
CA PHE A 363 0.93 3.54 17.87
C PHE A 363 1.31 2.21 17.24
N SER A 364 2.17 2.25 16.24
CA SER A 364 2.82 1.11 15.60
C SER A 364 4.30 1.43 15.51
N GLN A 365 5.14 0.40 15.57
CA GLN A 365 6.56 0.61 15.30
C GLN A 365 6.78 0.71 13.79
N THR A 366 7.62 1.67 13.40
CA THR A 366 7.99 1.90 12.00
C THR A 366 9.11 0.98 11.53
N SER A 367 9.29 -0.21 12.12
CA SER A 367 10.17 -1.25 11.56
C SER A 367 9.34 -2.17 10.68
N LEU A 368 8.96 -1.60 9.54
CA LEU A 368 8.03 -1.99 8.47
C LEU A 368 8.02 -3.46 7.98
N ILE A 369 8.85 -4.36 8.50
CA ILE A 369 9.24 -5.62 7.84
C ILE A 369 9.18 -6.83 8.77
N ARG A 370 8.95 -6.63 10.07
CA ARG A 370 8.87 -7.72 11.05
C ARG A 370 7.57 -7.63 11.80
N SER A 371 7.00 -8.78 12.17
CA SER A 371 5.63 -8.90 12.64
C SER A 371 5.41 -8.20 13.99
N GLN A 372 5.26 -6.88 13.94
CA GLN A 372 5.08 -6.03 15.10
C GLN A 372 3.61 -5.68 15.24
N GLY A 373 3.05 -5.88 16.42
CA GLY A 373 1.73 -5.45 16.77
C GLY A 373 1.60 -3.93 16.80
N THR A 374 0.36 -3.46 16.92
CA THR A 374 0.04 -2.05 17.17
C THR A 374 -0.73 -1.93 18.48
N VAL A 375 -0.71 -0.74 19.09
CA VAL A 375 -1.52 -0.36 20.24
C VAL A 375 -2.51 0.72 19.83
N ILE A 376 -3.78 0.51 20.13
CA ILE A 376 -4.84 1.51 20.00
C ILE A 376 -5.23 1.99 21.40
N PHE A 377 -5.13 3.29 21.61
CA PHE A 377 -5.44 3.97 22.87
C PHE A 377 -6.90 4.44 22.90
N ASN A 378 -7.33 4.93 24.06
CA ASN A 378 -8.71 5.34 24.32
C ASN A 378 -9.31 6.23 23.23
N GLY A 379 -8.55 7.22 22.76
CA GLY A 379 -8.99 8.18 21.75
C GLY A 379 -9.28 7.57 20.37
N GLY A 380 -8.69 6.41 20.06
CA GLY A 380 -8.84 5.72 18.78
C GLY A 380 -9.69 4.44 18.82
N LEU A 381 -10.14 4.00 20.01
CA LEU A 381 -10.80 2.69 20.18
C LEU A 381 -12.02 2.47 19.27
N SER A 382 -12.79 3.52 18.99
CA SER A 382 -13.99 3.45 18.14
C SER A 382 -13.78 3.99 16.73
N ASP A 383 -12.58 4.46 16.41
CA ASP A 383 -12.25 5.09 15.13
C ASP A 383 -11.52 4.10 14.20
N VAL A 384 -12.26 3.60 13.21
CA VAL A 384 -11.71 2.66 12.21
C VAL A 384 -10.52 3.26 11.46
N SER A 385 -10.48 4.57 11.24
CA SER A 385 -9.39 5.20 10.49
C SER A 385 -8.06 5.08 11.23
N VAL A 386 -8.07 5.10 12.57
CA VAL A 386 -6.89 4.86 13.40
C VAL A 386 -6.42 3.41 13.24
N PHE A 387 -7.32 2.43 13.32
CA PHE A 387 -6.97 1.03 13.07
C PHE A 387 -6.40 0.83 11.66
N ALA A 388 -7.01 1.43 10.64
CA ALA A 388 -6.53 1.34 9.26
C ALA A 388 -5.14 1.97 9.10
N HIS A 389 -4.89 3.12 9.74
CA HIS A 389 -3.59 3.79 9.73
C HIS A 389 -2.49 2.93 10.36
N GLU A 390 -2.74 2.39 11.55
CA GLU A 390 -1.74 1.57 12.24
C GLU A 390 -1.50 0.23 11.55
N ILE A 391 -2.55 -0.44 11.04
CA ILE A 391 -2.40 -1.66 10.25
C ILE A 391 -1.62 -1.35 8.96
N ALA A 392 -1.84 -0.19 8.34
CA ALA A 392 -1.11 0.21 7.15
C ALA A 392 0.39 0.40 7.44
N HIS A 393 0.76 0.99 8.58
CA HIS A 393 2.15 1.02 9.03
C HIS A 393 2.75 -0.37 9.21
N MET A 394 2.00 -1.30 9.83
CA MET A 394 2.43 -2.71 9.97
C MET A 394 2.67 -3.38 8.61
N LEU A 395 1.96 -2.94 7.57
CA LEU A 395 2.08 -3.43 6.20
C LEU A 395 3.06 -2.62 5.35
N GLY A 396 3.98 -1.90 5.98
CA GLY A 396 5.06 -1.22 5.27
C GLY A 396 4.67 0.12 4.65
N MET A 397 3.51 0.70 4.99
CA MET A 397 3.17 2.02 4.48
C MET A 397 3.77 3.14 5.35
N GLU A 398 4.54 4.02 4.72
CA GLU A 398 5.09 5.23 5.33
C GLU A 398 4.13 6.42 5.20
N HIS A 399 4.31 7.43 6.06
CA HIS A 399 3.57 8.70 5.91
C HIS A 399 3.89 9.37 4.58
N THR A 400 2.90 10.05 4.01
CA THR A 400 3.07 10.79 2.75
C THR A 400 3.80 12.12 2.94
N PHE A 401 4.14 12.51 4.17
CA PHE A 401 4.77 13.79 4.52
C PHE A 401 5.93 13.59 5.51
N PHE A 402 6.68 14.67 5.76
CA PHE A 402 7.58 14.79 6.92
C PHE A 402 6.98 15.76 7.91
N LYS A 403 7.00 15.40 9.20
CA LYS A 403 6.46 16.25 10.29
C LYS A 403 7.27 17.54 10.43
N ASP A 404 8.59 17.41 10.38
CA ASP A 404 9.54 18.50 10.54
C ASP A 404 10.91 18.15 9.93
N VAL A 405 11.88 19.04 10.12
CA VAL A 405 13.26 18.85 9.63
C VAL A 405 13.98 17.70 10.33
N ALA A 406 13.66 17.42 11.61
CA ALA A 406 14.29 16.33 12.35
C ALA A 406 13.80 14.97 11.82
N ASP A 407 12.51 14.86 11.52
CA ASP A 407 11.90 13.70 10.87
C ASP A 407 12.54 13.42 9.50
N MET A 408 12.66 14.44 8.65
CA MET A 408 13.37 14.32 7.36
C MET A 408 14.84 13.92 7.54
N SER A 409 15.55 14.52 8.49
CA SER A 409 16.97 14.21 8.73
C SER A 409 17.17 12.78 9.23
N SER A 410 16.26 12.30 10.08
CA SER A 410 16.20 10.92 10.55
C SER A 410 15.97 9.96 9.39
N GLU A 411 15.04 10.28 8.49
CA GLU A 411 14.75 9.45 7.33
C GLU A 411 15.92 9.39 6.34
N ASN A 412 16.54 10.54 6.05
CA ASN A 412 17.74 10.61 5.20
C ASN A 412 18.91 9.82 5.80
N THR A 413 19.10 9.87 7.12
CA THR A 413 20.13 9.08 7.80
C THR A 413 19.85 7.59 7.65
N LYS A 414 18.61 7.15 7.89
CA LYS A 414 18.22 5.74 7.73
C LYS A 414 18.42 5.26 6.28
N LEU A 415 18.02 6.07 5.30
CA LEU A 415 18.16 5.73 3.89
C LEU A 415 19.64 5.69 3.46
N GLY A 416 20.43 6.66 3.93
CA GLY A 416 21.89 6.68 3.78
C GLY A 416 22.54 5.44 4.38
N ASP A 417 22.19 5.05 5.61
CA ASP A 417 22.73 3.85 6.27
C ASP A 417 22.37 2.56 5.51
N LEU A 418 21.14 2.46 5.01
CA LEU A 418 20.69 1.30 4.23
C LEU A 418 21.45 1.16 2.90
N THR A 419 21.74 2.29 2.25
CA THR A 419 22.45 2.38 0.97
C THR A 419 23.96 2.55 1.12
N ARG A 420 24.47 2.61 2.36
CA ARG A 420 25.86 2.96 2.68
C ARG A 420 26.31 4.29 2.06
N ASN A 421 25.39 5.25 1.99
CA ASN A 421 25.55 6.58 1.39
C ASN A 421 25.93 6.54 -0.09
N GLN A 422 25.58 5.47 -0.79
CA GLN A 422 25.67 5.37 -2.25
C GLN A 422 24.32 5.76 -2.88
N SER A 423 24.27 5.78 -4.21
CA SER A 423 23.00 5.88 -4.92
C SER A 423 22.07 4.71 -4.54
N ILE A 424 20.76 4.91 -4.64
CA ILE A 424 19.77 3.86 -4.38
C ILE A 424 20.06 2.60 -5.23
N ALA A 425 20.44 2.79 -6.49
CA ALA A 425 20.75 1.71 -7.42
C ALA A 425 21.99 0.92 -7.00
N ASP A 426 23.09 1.60 -6.66
CA ASP A 426 24.34 0.96 -6.25
C ASP A 426 24.19 0.23 -4.91
N GLY A 427 23.54 0.87 -3.93
CA GLY A 427 23.27 0.26 -2.62
C GLY A 427 22.43 -1.01 -2.75
N LYS A 428 21.40 -1.02 -3.60
CA LYS A 428 20.63 -2.23 -3.91
C LYS A 428 21.47 -3.30 -4.60
N LYS A 429 22.32 -2.91 -5.56
CA LYS A 429 23.19 -3.83 -6.28
C LYS A 429 24.17 -4.51 -5.31
N GLU A 430 24.82 -3.75 -4.43
CA GLU A 430 25.75 -4.30 -3.44
C GLU A 430 25.07 -5.33 -2.52
N ILE A 431 23.86 -5.02 -2.03
CA ILE A 431 23.12 -5.96 -1.18
C ILE A 431 22.76 -7.24 -1.95
N ASN A 432 22.33 -7.13 -3.22
CA ASN A 432 22.04 -8.30 -4.05
C ASN A 432 23.29 -9.16 -4.32
N ASP A 433 24.43 -8.53 -4.60
CA ASP A 433 25.71 -9.22 -4.81
C ASP A 433 26.12 -10.00 -3.53
N LEU A 434 25.90 -9.41 -2.35
CA LEU A 434 26.13 -10.10 -1.06
C LEU A 434 25.18 -11.27 -0.83
N ILE A 435 23.90 -11.14 -1.19
CA ILE A 435 22.94 -12.25 -1.13
C ILE A 435 23.39 -13.39 -2.03
N ALA A 436 23.75 -13.10 -3.28
CA ALA A 436 24.20 -14.12 -4.23
C ALA A 436 25.47 -14.84 -3.75
N TYR A 437 26.41 -14.11 -3.14
CA TYR A 437 27.59 -14.69 -2.50
C TYR A 437 27.21 -15.65 -1.36
N GLN A 438 26.32 -15.24 -0.46
CA GLN A 438 25.86 -16.06 0.66
C GLN A 438 25.09 -17.30 0.22
N GLU A 439 24.26 -17.18 -0.83
CA GLU A 439 23.55 -18.32 -1.42
C GLU A 439 24.51 -19.34 -2.05
N ASN A 440 25.61 -18.89 -2.66
CA ASN A 440 26.65 -19.80 -3.16
C ASN A 440 27.44 -20.46 -2.02
N TYR A 441 27.78 -19.71 -0.96
CA TYR A 441 28.43 -20.26 0.23
C TYR A 441 27.60 -21.39 0.87
N ILE A 442 26.27 -21.21 0.99
CA ILE A 442 25.36 -22.27 1.48
C ILE A 442 25.43 -23.51 0.59
N LYS A 443 25.44 -23.36 -0.75
CA LYS A 443 25.50 -24.50 -1.67
C LYS A 443 26.79 -25.30 -1.48
N GLU A 444 27.93 -24.63 -1.33
CA GLU A 444 29.23 -25.27 -1.09
C GLU A 444 29.24 -26.04 0.24
N ASP A 445 28.76 -25.44 1.32
CA ASP A 445 28.64 -26.09 2.63
C ASP A 445 27.69 -27.30 2.59
N GLN A 446 26.56 -27.18 1.90
CA GLN A 446 25.61 -28.29 1.70
C GLN A 446 26.24 -29.46 0.93
N GLU A 447 27.02 -29.19 -0.11
CA GLU A 447 27.75 -30.23 -0.86
C GLU A 447 28.81 -30.91 0.01
N ASN A 448 29.55 -30.14 0.81
CA ASN A 448 30.56 -30.69 1.73
C ASN A 448 29.91 -31.58 2.79
N ILE A 449 28.85 -31.11 3.44
CA ILE A 449 28.06 -31.91 4.40
C ILE A 449 27.55 -33.20 3.75
N LYS A 450 27.04 -33.13 2.52
CA LYS A 450 26.55 -34.30 1.79
C LYS A 450 27.66 -35.32 1.53
N LYS A 451 28.86 -34.87 1.14
CA LYS A 451 30.04 -35.73 0.95
C LYS A 451 30.48 -36.39 2.26
N LEU A 452 30.49 -35.65 3.37
CA LEU A 452 30.85 -36.16 4.69
C LEU A 452 29.82 -37.19 5.22
N LYS A 453 28.52 -36.92 5.05
CA LYS A 453 27.43 -37.84 5.45
C LYS A 453 27.40 -39.13 4.62
N ALA A 454 27.91 -39.12 3.39
CA ALA A 454 27.98 -40.30 2.53
C ALA A 454 29.11 -41.27 2.87
N LYS A 455 30.00 -40.94 3.81
CA LYS A 455 31.08 -41.84 4.26
C LYS A 455 30.49 -43.00 5.06
N ASN A 456 30.90 -44.25 4.78
CA ASN A 456 30.42 -45.45 5.48
C ASN A 456 30.78 -45.49 6.99
N ASN A 457 31.80 -44.75 7.43
CA ASN A 457 32.18 -44.58 8.84
C ASN A 457 32.75 -43.16 9.03
N PRO A 458 31.91 -42.14 9.27
CA PRO A 458 32.39 -40.78 9.50
C PRO A 458 33.20 -40.71 10.80
N SER A 459 34.36 -40.08 10.75
CA SER A 459 35.20 -39.85 11.92
C SER A 459 34.54 -38.85 12.88
N PRO A 460 34.96 -38.79 14.17
CA PRO A 460 34.49 -37.75 15.08
C PRO A 460 34.69 -36.33 14.53
N ARG A 461 35.76 -36.10 13.76
CA ARG A 461 36.01 -34.84 13.07
C ARG A 461 34.98 -34.55 11.98
N ASP A 462 34.63 -35.54 11.15
CA ASP A 462 33.60 -35.39 10.12
C ASP A 462 32.24 -35.03 10.75
N LEU A 463 31.89 -35.62 11.90
CA LEU A 463 30.66 -35.30 12.64
C LEU A 463 30.66 -33.89 13.20
N THR A 464 31.82 -33.38 13.64
CA THR A 464 31.98 -31.98 14.06
C THR A 464 31.84 -31.03 12.88
N GLU A 465 32.54 -31.29 11.77
CA GLU A 465 32.46 -30.46 10.55
C GLU A 465 31.04 -30.41 9.98
N ILE A 466 30.28 -31.51 10.04
CA ILE A 466 28.85 -31.53 9.67
C ILE A 466 28.04 -30.57 10.56
N LYS A 467 28.22 -30.64 11.89
CA LYS A 467 27.46 -29.79 12.83
C LYS A 467 27.80 -28.31 12.63
N GLU A 468 29.08 -27.98 12.50
CA GLU A 468 29.53 -26.62 12.24
C GLU A 468 29.01 -26.09 10.90
N GLY A 469 29.04 -26.91 9.84
CA GLY A 469 28.46 -26.57 8.55
C GLY A 469 26.95 -26.33 8.62
N GLU A 470 26.20 -27.18 9.32
CA GLU A 470 24.75 -27.00 9.54
C GLU A 470 24.44 -25.70 10.31
N GLU A 471 25.25 -25.36 11.31
CA GLU A 471 25.14 -24.11 12.06
C GLU A 471 25.49 -22.89 11.19
N ASN A 472 26.55 -22.97 10.38
CA ASN A 472 26.97 -21.94 9.44
C ASN A 472 25.90 -21.67 8.39
N ILE A 473 25.30 -22.72 7.81
CA ILE A 473 24.17 -22.59 6.87
C ILE A 473 23.03 -21.83 7.54
N LYS A 474 22.60 -22.27 8.74
CA LYS A 474 21.50 -21.63 9.46
C LYS A 474 21.77 -20.15 9.77
N ASN A 475 23.00 -19.82 10.18
CA ASN A 475 23.40 -18.43 10.45
C ASN A 475 23.47 -17.60 9.15
N THR A 476 23.91 -18.20 8.05
CA THR A 476 23.97 -17.54 6.73
C THR A 476 22.57 -17.31 6.17
N GLU A 477 21.65 -18.25 6.30
CA GLU A 477 20.24 -18.09 5.93
C GLU A 477 19.61 -16.90 6.66
N LYS A 478 19.84 -16.78 7.98
CA LYS A 478 19.41 -15.60 8.76
C LYS A 478 20.02 -14.30 8.22
N SER A 479 21.29 -14.32 7.81
CA SER A 479 21.92 -13.14 7.20
C SER A 479 21.26 -12.77 5.87
N ILE A 480 20.94 -13.74 5.02
CA ILE A 480 20.25 -13.50 3.75
C ILE A 480 18.89 -12.86 3.99
N VAL A 481 18.12 -13.34 4.96
CA VAL A 481 16.82 -12.74 5.35
C VAL A 481 17.02 -11.26 5.72
N ARG A 482 18.03 -10.93 6.53
CA ARG A 482 18.32 -9.52 6.90
C ARG A 482 18.73 -8.66 5.70
N LEU A 483 19.49 -9.19 4.76
CA LEU A 483 19.85 -8.47 3.54
C LEU A 483 18.60 -8.21 2.67
N LYS A 484 17.71 -9.19 2.55
CA LYS A 484 16.40 -9.03 1.89
C LYS A 484 15.53 -8.01 2.62
N ASP A 485 15.55 -7.97 3.95
CA ASP A 485 14.87 -6.93 4.75
C ASP A 485 15.43 -5.54 4.44
N LYS A 486 16.75 -5.40 4.28
CA LYS A 486 17.35 -4.11 3.90
C LYS A 486 16.88 -3.64 2.53
N LEU A 487 16.83 -4.52 1.53
CA LEU A 487 16.30 -4.20 0.20
C LEU A 487 14.85 -3.73 0.28
N ARG A 488 14.01 -4.49 0.99
CA ARG A 488 12.61 -4.13 1.25
C ARG A 488 12.49 -2.76 1.95
N LYS A 489 13.33 -2.49 2.96
CA LYS A 489 13.38 -1.20 3.67
C LYS A 489 13.73 -0.06 2.71
N ILE A 490 14.68 -0.24 1.81
CA ILE A 490 15.01 0.76 0.77
C ILE A 490 13.79 1.02 -0.11
N ASP A 491 13.10 -0.03 -0.58
CA ASP A 491 11.90 0.12 -1.42
C ASP A 491 10.80 0.92 -0.72
N ILE A 492 10.55 0.61 0.56
CA ILE A 492 9.53 1.30 1.35
C ILE A 492 9.92 2.74 1.64
N LYS A 493 11.18 2.99 2.06
CA LYS A 493 11.68 4.33 2.43
C LYS A 493 11.88 5.26 1.26
N ARG A 494 12.22 4.71 0.09
CA ARG A 494 12.17 5.44 -1.18
C ARG A 494 10.77 6.02 -1.40
N VAL A 495 9.71 5.33 -0.95
CA VAL A 495 8.31 5.65 -1.25
C VAL A 495 8.17 5.79 -2.77
N CYS A 496 7.16 6.49 -3.28
CA CYS A 496 7.14 6.98 -4.66
C CYS A 496 8.15 8.12 -4.94
N GLY A 497 9.16 8.33 -4.10
CA GLY A 497 10.15 9.41 -4.25
C GLY A 497 9.61 10.81 -3.91
N LEU A 498 8.40 10.93 -3.37
CA LEU A 498 7.77 12.21 -3.05
C LEU A 498 7.29 12.26 -1.61
N LYS A 499 7.32 13.47 -1.04
CA LYS A 499 6.57 13.80 0.17
C LYS A 499 5.74 15.06 -0.08
N VAL A 500 4.52 15.05 0.42
CA VAL A 500 3.58 16.16 0.37
C VAL A 500 3.69 17.02 1.63
N THR A 501 3.04 18.18 1.60
CA THR A 501 2.79 18.96 2.80
C THR A 501 1.77 18.24 3.66
N GLN A 502 2.01 18.17 4.97
CA GLN A 502 1.11 17.53 5.94
C GLN A 502 -0.32 18.06 5.82
N ALA A 503 -1.29 17.16 5.98
CA ALA A 503 -2.72 17.46 5.95
C ALA A 503 -3.24 18.02 4.62
N LYS A 504 -2.57 17.72 3.50
CA LYS A 504 -2.99 18.11 2.15
C LYS A 504 -3.53 16.96 1.32
N THR A 505 -3.47 15.73 1.81
CA THR A 505 -3.95 14.55 1.08
C THR A 505 -5.05 13.86 1.86
N LYS A 506 -6.01 13.23 1.17
CA LYS A 506 -6.98 12.31 1.80
C LYS A 506 -6.44 10.89 1.92
N ASN A 507 -5.13 10.73 1.87
CA ASN A 507 -4.51 9.43 2.02
C ASN A 507 -4.65 8.93 3.46
N TYR A 508 -4.85 7.63 3.67
CA TYR A 508 -4.90 7.03 5.01
C TYR A 508 -3.61 7.24 5.83
N MET A 509 -2.49 7.53 5.17
CA MET A 509 -1.19 7.78 5.77
C MET A 509 -0.87 9.28 6.00
N ASP A 510 -1.88 10.15 5.94
CA ASP A 510 -1.79 11.58 6.31
C ASP A 510 -2.56 11.85 7.62
N TYR A 511 -2.43 13.03 8.23
CA TYR A 511 -3.06 13.38 9.52
C TYR A 511 -4.32 14.24 9.38
N ILE A 512 -5.32 13.73 8.65
CA ILE A 512 -6.65 14.36 8.55
C ILE A 512 -7.78 13.41 8.98
N ASN A 513 -8.98 13.95 9.22
CA ASN A 513 -10.10 13.18 9.78
C ASN A 513 -10.98 12.50 8.72
N ASP A 514 -10.81 12.83 7.43
CA ASP A 514 -11.63 12.35 6.31
C ASP A 514 -10.79 11.61 5.26
N ARG A 515 -9.90 10.73 5.72
CA ARG A 515 -9.05 9.88 4.87
C ARG A 515 -9.90 8.88 4.08
N THR A 516 -9.62 8.74 2.79
CA THR A 516 -10.45 7.95 1.88
C THR A 516 -9.68 6.94 1.04
N TYR A 517 -8.38 7.11 0.80
CA TYR A 517 -7.67 6.26 -0.17
C TYR A 517 -6.24 5.86 0.21
N PHE A 518 -5.73 4.87 -0.51
CA PHE A 518 -4.31 4.55 -0.65
C PHE A 518 -3.86 4.81 -2.09
N ALA A 519 -2.58 5.10 -2.29
CA ALA A 519 -1.97 5.21 -3.62
C ALA A 519 -1.61 3.83 -4.18
N LYS A 520 -1.42 3.71 -5.51
CA LYS A 520 -1.03 2.47 -6.19
C LYS A 520 0.20 1.82 -5.54
N HIS A 521 1.27 2.59 -5.36
CA HIS A 521 2.52 2.09 -4.78
C HIS A 521 2.34 1.60 -3.33
N GLN A 522 1.50 2.27 -2.52
CA GLN A 522 1.16 1.79 -1.18
C GLN A 522 0.42 0.46 -1.24
N ALA A 523 -0.49 0.31 -2.21
CA ALA A 523 -1.22 -0.95 -2.42
C ALA A 523 -0.26 -2.11 -2.74
N GLU A 524 0.70 -1.86 -3.63
CA GLU A 524 1.71 -2.84 -4.03
C GLU A 524 2.61 -3.26 -2.85
N ILE A 525 3.09 -2.28 -2.07
CA ILE A 525 3.88 -2.52 -0.86
C ILE A 525 3.08 -3.37 0.13
N ALA A 526 1.88 -2.93 0.51
CA ALA A 526 1.10 -3.64 1.53
C ALA A 526 0.66 -5.04 1.09
N LYS A 527 0.38 -5.25 -0.21
CA LYS A 527 0.08 -6.58 -0.73
C LYS A 527 1.29 -7.50 -0.68
N LYS A 528 2.49 -6.98 -0.96
CA LYS A 528 3.75 -7.71 -0.82
C LYS A 528 4.04 -8.04 0.64
N GLU A 529 4.00 -7.05 1.53
CA GLU A 529 4.28 -7.26 2.95
C GLU A 529 3.23 -8.16 3.61
N CYS A 530 1.95 -8.11 3.22
CA CYS A 530 0.94 -9.04 3.71
C CYS A 530 1.26 -10.50 3.36
N LYS A 531 1.84 -10.78 2.18
CA LYS A 531 2.22 -12.15 1.77
C LYS A 531 3.39 -12.68 2.57
N ASP A 532 4.26 -11.79 3.02
CA ASP A 532 5.51 -12.13 3.69
C ASP A 532 5.45 -11.84 5.20
N PHE A 533 4.28 -11.46 5.72
CA PHE A 533 4.04 -10.99 7.10
C PHE A 533 4.46 -11.97 8.21
N TYR A 534 4.84 -13.21 7.88
CA TYR A 534 5.34 -14.25 8.81
C TYR A 534 6.19 -15.34 8.14
N LYS A 535 6.68 -15.11 6.92
CA LYS A 535 7.59 -16.04 6.23
C LYS A 535 9.02 -15.72 6.61
#